data_AF-A0A7J3QBV5-F1
#
_entry.id   AF-A0A7J3QBV5-F1
#
_cell.length_a   1.000
_cell.length_b   1.000
_cell.length_c   1.000
_cell.angle_alpha   90.00
_cell.angle_beta   90.00
_cell.angle_gamma   90.00
#
_symmetry.space_group_name_H-M   'P 1'
#
loop_
_entity.id
_entity.type
_entity.pdbx_description
1 polymer ?
#
loop_
_entity_poly.entity_id
_entity_poly.type
_entity_poly.pdbx_seq_one_letter_code
_entity_poly.pdbx_strand_id
1 'polypeptide(L)'
;MSYEYSDEELEQLKRRRMEQMLVEAEERRRRAEEEAAREAQRQAILRVILTPEARERLANVKLVKPELARAVEDYLIGMYSSGQLGGVIDDDALRDILATVDSKTRRELRIRVKRKGE
;
A
#
# COMPACT_ATOMS: atom_id res chain seq x y z
N MET A 1 -26.28 2.10 -49.50
CA MET A 1 -25.13 2.97 -49.17
C MET A 1 -24.08 2.09 -48.50
N SER A 2 -23.16 1.50 -49.27
CA SER A 2 -21.97 0.88 -48.70
C SER A 2 -20.97 2.00 -48.44
N TYR A 3 -20.64 2.23 -47.18
CA TYR A 3 -19.49 3.07 -46.84
C TYR A 3 -18.24 2.23 -47.10
N GLU A 4 -17.68 2.34 -48.31
CA GLU A 4 -16.25 2.09 -48.50
C GLU A 4 -15.52 3.18 -47.72
N TYR A 5 -15.14 2.87 -46.48
CA TYR A 5 -14.12 3.65 -45.80
C TYR A 5 -12.89 3.64 -46.70
N SER A 6 -12.44 4.81 -47.15
CA SER A 6 -11.24 4.91 -47.98
C SER A 6 -10.05 4.34 -47.19
N ASP A 7 -9.08 3.72 -47.85
CA ASP A 7 -7.90 3.13 -47.20
C ASP A 7 -7.21 4.15 -46.26
N GLU A 8 -7.20 5.42 -46.65
CA GLU A 8 -6.71 6.55 -45.86
C GLU A 8 -7.52 6.81 -44.55
N GLU A 9 -8.83 6.60 -44.55
CA GLU A 9 -9.66 6.73 -43.34
C GLU A 9 -9.42 5.58 -42.38
N LEU A 10 -9.17 4.37 -42.91
CA LEU A 10 -8.83 3.19 -42.12
C LEU A 10 -7.47 3.34 -41.44
N GLU A 11 -6.48 3.88 -42.17
CA GLU A 11 -5.16 4.20 -41.64
C GLU A 11 -5.20 5.30 -40.58
N GLN A 12 -5.99 6.36 -40.80
CA GLN A 12 -6.20 7.41 -39.80
C GLN A 12 -6.87 6.87 -38.52
N LEU A 13 -7.83 5.96 -38.66
CA LEU A 13 -8.48 5.31 -37.52
C LEU A 13 -7.50 4.43 -36.74
N LYS A 14 -6.66 3.66 -37.43
CA LYS A 14 -5.60 2.83 -36.83
C LYS A 14 -4.55 3.70 -36.12
N ARG A 15 -4.14 4.80 -36.73
CA ARG A 15 -3.18 5.76 -36.16
C ARG A 15 -3.72 6.40 -34.89
N ARG A 16 -4.96 6.91 -34.91
CA ARG A 16 -5.62 7.46 -33.72
C ARG A 16 -5.77 6.43 -32.60
N ARG A 17 -6.13 5.18 -32.93
CA ARG A 17 -6.25 4.10 -31.95
C ARG A 17 -4.90 3.76 -31.32
N MET A 18 -3.83 3.76 -32.11
CA MET A 18 -2.46 3.54 -31.65
C MET A 18 -1.98 4.70 -30.76
N GLU A 19 -2.22 5.95 -31.16
CA GLU A 19 -1.88 7.13 -30.35
C GLU A 19 -2.61 7.13 -29.00
N GLN A 20 -3.92 6.81 -28.99
CA GLN A 20 -4.68 6.66 -27.74
C GLN A 20 -4.08 5.58 -26.82
N MET A 21 -3.74 4.42 -27.39
CA MET A 21 -3.15 3.32 -26.62
C MET A 21 -1.78 3.68 -26.04
N LEU A 22 -0.95 4.43 -26.78
CA LEU A 22 0.34 4.91 -26.29
C LEU A 22 0.17 5.89 -25.12
N VAL A 23 -0.78 6.84 -25.23
CA VAL A 23 -1.09 7.78 -24.15
C VAL A 23 -1.59 7.05 -22.90
N GLU A 24 -2.52 6.10 -23.05
CA GLU A 24 -3.01 5.29 -21.93
C GLU A 24 -1.90 4.45 -21.29
N ALA A 25 -1.00 3.88 -22.10
CA ALA A 25 0.13 3.10 -21.60
C ALA A 25 1.13 3.98 -20.82
N GLU A 26 1.41 5.19 -21.32
CA GLU A 26 2.29 6.16 -20.65
C GLU A 26 1.70 6.64 -19.33
N GLU A 27 0.40 6.97 -19.28
CA GLU A 27 -0.29 7.32 -18.04
C GLU A 27 -0.28 6.18 -17.02
N ARG A 28 -0.53 4.94 -17.46
CA ARG A 28 -0.43 3.76 -16.57
C ARG A 28 0.98 3.58 -16.05
N ARG A 29 1.99 3.75 -16.91
CA ARG A 29 3.40 3.60 -16.51
C ARG A 29 3.77 4.66 -15.48
N ARG A 30 3.39 5.92 -15.71
CA ARG A 30 3.63 7.02 -14.78
C ARG A 30 3.00 6.78 -13.41
N ARG A 31 1.73 6.33 -13.38
CA ARG A 31 1.05 5.98 -12.11
C ARG A 31 1.75 4.84 -11.40
N ALA A 32 2.12 3.78 -12.11
CA ALA A 32 2.84 2.65 -11.55
C ALA A 32 4.22 3.06 -11.01
N GLU A 33 4.94 3.94 -11.71
CA GLU A 33 6.23 4.49 -11.25
C GLU A 33 6.08 5.32 -9.97
N GLU A 34 5.04 6.16 -9.87
CA GLU A 34 4.74 6.95 -8.66
C GLU A 34 4.36 6.05 -7.47
N GLU A 35 3.55 5.02 -7.69
CA GLU A 35 3.19 4.04 -6.65
C GLU A 35 4.41 3.24 -6.19
N ALA A 36 5.23 2.76 -7.14
CA ALA A 36 6.46 2.04 -6.84
C ALA A 36 7.46 2.90 -6.07
N ALA A 37 7.59 4.19 -6.41
CA ALA A 37 8.45 5.12 -5.68
C ALA A 37 7.98 5.32 -4.23
N ARG A 38 6.67 5.48 -4.00
CA ARG A 38 6.10 5.59 -2.65
C ARG A 38 6.32 4.31 -1.85
N GLU A 39 6.13 3.15 -2.47
CA GLU A 39 6.33 1.86 -1.81
C GLU A 39 7.81 1.62 -1.49
N ALA A 40 8.72 1.96 -2.41
CA ALA A 40 10.15 1.89 -2.18
C ALA A 40 10.60 2.78 -1.01
N GLN A 41 10.07 4.00 -0.90
CA GLN A 41 10.33 4.88 0.24
C GLN A 41 9.85 4.27 1.55
N ARG A 42 8.63 3.72 1.58
CA ARG A 42 8.09 3.03 2.76
C ARG A 42 8.98 1.85 3.16
N GLN A 43 9.36 1.01 2.21
CA GLN A 43 10.23 -0.13 2.46
C GLN A 43 11.63 0.28 2.94
N ALA A 44 12.18 1.38 2.40
CA ALA A 44 13.46 1.92 2.85
C ALA A 44 13.39 2.36 4.31
N ILE A 45 12.32 3.05 4.71
CA ILE A 45 12.07 3.44 6.11
C ILE A 45 11.96 2.19 6.99
N LEU A 46 11.13 1.22 6.59
CA LEU A 46 10.96 -0.03 7.33
C LEU A 46 12.30 -0.78 7.51
N ARG A 47 13.20 -0.71 6.53
CA ARG A 47 14.52 -1.35 6.59
C ARG A 47 15.48 -0.68 7.57
N VAL A 48 15.34 0.62 7.79
CA VAL A 48 16.15 1.37 8.76
C VAL A 48 15.64 1.15 10.19
N ILE A 49 14.32 1.08 10.36
CA ILE A 49 13.71 0.96 11.68
C ILE A 49 13.58 -0.48 12.17
N LEU A 50 13.61 -1.50 11.30
CA LEU A 50 13.44 -2.90 11.68
C LEU A 50 14.74 -3.68 11.51
N THR A 51 15.07 -4.50 12.52
CA THR A 51 16.07 -5.56 12.37
C THR A 51 15.66 -6.60 11.32
N PRO A 52 16.62 -7.36 10.73
CA PRO A 52 16.30 -8.45 9.81
C PRO A 52 15.37 -9.50 10.42
N GLU A 53 15.54 -9.83 11.70
CA GLU A 53 14.69 -10.78 12.44
C GLU A 53 13.25 -10.26 12.60
N ALA A 54 13.09 -8.99 12.98
CA ALA A 54 11.78 -8.35 13.08
C ALA A 54 11.05 -8.31 11.73
N ARG A 55 11.77 -8.08 10.62
CA ARG A 55 11.18 -8.12 9.27
C ARG A 55 10.66 -9.50 8.89
N GLU A 56 11.42 -10.55 9.22
CA GLU A 56 10.99 -11.92 8.97
C GLU A 56 9.73 -12.27 9.78
N ARG A 57 9.69 -11.90 11.07
CA ARG A 57 8.48 -12.08 11.88
C ARG A 57 7.30 -11.31 11.31
N LEU A 58 7.48 -10.05 10.91
CA LEU A 58 6.43 -9.25 10.29
C LEU A 58 5.90 -9.91 9.01
N ALA A 59 6.80 -10.47 8.18
CA ALA A 59 6.42 -11.21 6.97
C ALA A 59 5.60 -12.47 7.31
N ASN A 60 6.03 -13.25 8.31
CA ASN A 60 5.28 -14.42 8.80
C ASN A 60 3.91 -14.02 9.36
N VAL A 61 3.84 -12.93 10.14
CA VAL A 61 2.57 -12.41 10.66
C VAL A 61 1.67 -11.92 9.54
N LYS A 62 2.21 -11.31 8.48
CA LYS A 62 1.44 -10.88 7.30
C LYS A 62 0.78 -12.04 6.58
N LEU A 63 1.40 -13.23 6.58
CA LEU A 63 0.81 -14.45 6.02
C LEU A 63 -0.37 -14.96 6.87
N VAL A 64 -0.27 -14.86 8.19
CA VAL A 64 -1.30 -15.37 9.11
C VAL A 64 -2.44 -14.35 9.30
N LYS A 65 -2.10 -13.07 9.46
CA LYS A 65 -3.01 -11.94 9.72
C LYS A 65 -2.49 -10.67 9.03
N PRO A 66 -2.83 -10.48 7.74
CA PRO A 66 -2.37 -9.32 6.98
C PRO A 66 -2.90 -7.99 7.53
N GLU A 67 -4.08 -7.98 8.14
CA GLU A 67 -4.68 -6.80 8.79
C GLU A 67 -3.85 -6.28 9.96
N LEU A 68 -3.37 -7.19 10.82
CA LEU A 68 -2.52 -6.83 11.96
C LEU A 68 -1.16 -6.31 11.49
N ALA A 69 -0.57 -6.99 10.50
CA ALA A 69 0.71 -6.57 9.92
C ALA A 69 0.65 -5.16 9.33
N ARG A 70 -0.41 -4.83 8.57
CA ARG A 70 -0.62 -3.48 8.02
C ARG A 70 -0.73 -2.43 9.13
N ALA A 71 -1.53 -2.71 10.16
CA ALA A 71 -1.69 -1.78 11.28
C ALA A 71 -0.36 -1.51 12.00
N VAL A 72 0.52 -2.51 12.13
CA VAL A 72 1.86 -2.34 12.68
C VAL A 72 2.77 -1.56 11.72
N GLU A 73 2.77 -1.86 10.41
CA GLU A 73 3.52 -1.11 9.40
C GLU A 73 3.15 0.39 9.43
N ASP A 74 1.86 0.72 9.42
CA ASP A 74 1.37 2.09 9.46
C ASP A 74 1.75 2.80 10.77
N TYR A 75 1.67 2.10 11.91
CA TYR A 75 2.07 2.64 13.21
C TYR A 75 3.57 2.97 13.26
N LEU A 76 4.41 2.08 12.75
CA LEU A 76 5.86 2.27 12.69
C LEU A 76 6.26 3.41 11.75
N ILE A 77 5.65 3.48 10.55
CA ILE A 77 5.88 4.57 9.58
C ILE A 77 5.45 5.91 10.18
N GLY A 78 4.31 5.95 10.89
CA GLY A 78 3.84 7.14 11.59
C GLY A 78 4.81 7.62 12.66
N MET A 79 5.31 6.71 13.51
CA MET A 79 6.30 7.06 14.54
C MET A 79 7.62 7.56 13.95
N TYR A 80 8.05 6.99 12.82
CA TYR A 80 9.26 7.41 12.12
C TYR A 80 9.10 8.81 11.53
N SER A 81 7.95 9.06 10.90
CA SER A 81 7.63 10.37 10.31
C SER A 81 7.53 11.47 11.36
N SER A 82 7.05 11.15 12.57
CA SER A 82 7.01 12.06 13.72
C SER A 82 8.37 12.27 14.40
N GLY A 83 9.42 11.54 14.00
CA GLY A 83 10.76 11.63 14.60
C GLY A 83 10.84 11.13 16.05
N GLN A 84 9.81 10.43 16.54
CA GLN A 84 9.77 9.89 17.92
C GLN A 84 10.40 8.49 18.03
N LEU A 85 10.76 7.88 16.90
CA LEU A 85 11.42 6.58 16.87
C LEU A 85 12.89 6.74 17.28
N GLY A 86 13.18 6.46 18.55
CA GLY A 86 14.51 6.63 19.16
C GLY A 86 15.54 5.55 18.84
N GLY A 87 15.23 4.58 17.98
CA GLY A 87 16.14 3.47 17.67
C GLY A 87 15.56 2.43 16.72
N VAL A 88 16.35 1.40 16.44
CA VAL A 88 15.94 0.21 15.67
C VAL A 88 15.05 -0.67 16.56
N ILE A 89 13.98 -1.22 15.98
CA ILE A 89 13.04 -2.15 16.61
C ILE A 89 13.56 -3.58 16.41
N ASP A 90 13.82 -4.25 17.52
CA ASP A 90 14.15 -5.68 17.59
C ASP A 90 12.89 -6.58 17.55
N ASP A 91 13.09 -7.89 17.41
CA ASP A 91 12.00 -8.88 17.37
C ASP A 91 11.08 -8.80 18.61
N ASP A 92 11.67 -8.62 19.79
CA ASP A 92 10.94 -8.58 21.05
C ASP A 92 10.07 -7.31 21.15
N ALA A 93 10.62 -6.16 20.77
CA ALA A 93 9.88 -4.91 20.70
C ALA A 93 8.74 -4.98 19.65
N LEU A 94 8.99 -5.61 18.49
CA LEU A 94 7.95 -5.84 17.49
C LEU A 94 6.82 -6.72 18.05
N ARG A 95 7.14 -7.75 18.84
CA ARG A 95 6.16 -8.63 19.48
C ARG A 95 5.27 -7.87 20.46
N ASP A 96 5.84 -7.00 21.28
CA ASP A 96 5.07 -6.16 22.21
C ASP A 96 4.13 -5.19 21.48
N ILE A 97 4.60 -4.61 20.38
CA ILE A 97 3.78 -3.76 19.51
C ILE A 97 2.65 -4.58 18.89
N LEU A 98 2.94 -5.76 18.35
CA LEU A 98 1.93 -6.66 17.79
C LEU A 98 0.85 -7.05 18.81
N ALA A 99 1.25 -7.37 20.04
CA ALA A 99 0.32 -7.67 21.13
C ALA A 99 -0.53 -6.45 21.49
N THR A 100 0.09 -5.27 21.57
CA THR A 100 -0.59 -4.01 21.87
C THR A 100 -1.61 -3.66 20.77
N VAL A 101 -1.24 -3.80 19.50
CA VAL A 101 -2.10 -3.51 18.35
C VAL A 101 -3.25 -4.53 18.27
N ASP A 102 -3.00 -5.85 18.40
CA ASP A 102 -4.08 -6.85 18.42
C ASP A 102 -5.07 -6.57 19.56
N SER A 103 -4.58 -6.16 20.74
CA SER A 103 -5.43 -5.79 21.87
C SER A 103 -6.30 -4.55 21.61
N LYS A 104 -5.75 -3.53 20.92
CA LYS A 104 -6.46 -2.31 20.53
C LYS A 104 -7.50 -2.60 19.47
N THR A 105 -7.13 -3.33 18.40
CA THR A 105 -8.06 -3.76 17.35
C THR A 105 -9.22 -4.58 17.93
N ARG A 106 -8.96 -5.51 18.85
CA ARG A 106 -10.02 -6.26 19.56
C ARG A 106 -10.91 -5.39 20.44
N ARG A 107 -10.38 -4.34 21.06
CA ARG A 107 -11.16 -3.40 21.88
C ARG A 107 -12.01 -2.47 21.02
N GLU A 108 -11.48 -1.96 19.91
CA GLU A 108 -12.22 -1.11 18.96
C GLU A 108 -13.42 -1.86 18.34
N LEU A 109 -13.27 -3.16 18.03
CA LEU A 109 -14.37 -4.01 17.56
C LEU A 109 -15.51 -4.21 18.58
N ARG A 110 -15.28 -3.98 19.89
CA ARG A 110 -16.30 -4.13 20.95
C ARG A 110 -17.04 -2.82 21.27
N ILE A 111 -16.71 -1.70 20.63
CA ILE A 111 -17.27 -0.38 20.98
C ILE A 111 -17.98 0.24 19.78
N ARG A 112 -19.27 -0.08 19.60
CA ARG A 112 -20.39 0.84 19.25
C ARG A 112 -21.61 0.06 18.71
N VAL A 113 -22.49 -0.37 19.60
CA VAL A 113 -23.95 -0.33 19.35
C VAL A 113 -24.66 0.00 20.66
N LYS A 114 -24.80 1.30 20.97
CA LYS A 114 -25.98 1.79 21.72
C LYS A 114 -26.69 2.77 20.81
N ARG A 115 -27.77 2.30 20.16
CA ARG A 115 -28.74 3.16 19.50
C ARG A 115 -29.29 4.10 20.57
N LYS A 116 -29.05 5.39 20.40
CA LYS A 116 -29.68 6.43 21.20
C LYS A 116 -31.13 6.55 20.72
N GLY A 117 -32.05 6.01 21.50
CA GLY A 117 -33.45 6.42 21.47
C GLY A 117 -33.58 7.65 22.36
N GLU A 118 -33.96 8.76 21.74
CA GLU A 118 -34.55 9.94 22.39
C GLU A 118 -35.54 10.52 21.37
#